data_AF-A0A966HWY3-F1
#
_entry.id   AF-A0A966HWY3-F1
#
_cell.length_a   1.000
_cell.length_b   1.000
_cell.length_c   1.000
_cell.angle_alpha   90.00
_cell.angle_beta   90.00
_cell.angle_gamma   90.00
#
_symmetry.space_group_name_H-M   'P 1'
#
loop_
_entity.id
_entity.type
_entity.pdbx_description
1 polymer ?
#
loop_
_entity_poly.entity_id
_entity_poly.type
_entity_poly.pdbx_seq_one_letter_code
_entity_poly.pdbx_strand_id
1 'polypeptide(L)' 'MNKIKKAVLPVAGLGTRFLPASKATPKEMLPIIDKPLVQYAV' A
#
# COMPACT_ATOMS: atom_id res chain seq x y z
N MET A 1 -2.63 -23.46 20.20
CA MET A 1 -2.68 -22.13 19.56
C MET A 1 -2.42 -22.27 18.07
N ASN A 2 -3.38 -21.93 17.20
CA ASN A 2 -3.13 -21.88 15.76
C ASN A 2 -2.35 -20.60 15.43
N LYS A 3 -1.10 -20.75 14.99
CA LYS A 3 -0.29 -19.62 14.49
C LYS A 3 -0.95 -19.06 13.23
N ILE A 4 -1.25 -17.77 13.22
CA ILE A 4 -1.67 -17.05 12.02
C ILE A 4 -0.45 -16.96 11.09
N LYS A 5 -0.55 -17.54 9.89
CA LYS A 5 0.56 -17.63 8.92
C LYS A 5 0.36 -16.73 7.70
N LYS A 6 -0.82 -16.14 7.54
CA LYS A 6 -1.21 -15.39 6.34
C LYS A 6 -1.97 -14.13 6.75
N ALA A 7 -1.60 -13.03 6.11
CA ALA A 7 -2.30 -11.75 6.19
C ALA A 7 -2.73 -11.34 4.78
N VAL A 8 -3.88 -10.68 4.65
CA VAL A 8 -4.40 -10.18 3.38
C VAL A 8 -4.38 -8.66 3.42
N LEU A 9 -3.64 -8.05 2.49
CA LEU A 9 -3.55 -6.61 2.33
C LEU A 9 -4.24 -6.22 1.01
N PRO A 10 -5.42 -5.58 1.04
CA PRO A 10 -6.09 -5.13 -0.17
C PRO A 10 -5.39 -3.91 -0.76
N VAL A 11 -4.72 -4.08 -1.91
CA VAL A 11 -3.91 -3.05 -2.59
C VAL A 11 -4.48 -2.57 -3.94
N ALA A 12 -5.76 -2.86 -4.21
CA ALA A 12 -6.40 -2.56 -5.51
C ALA A 12 -7.07 -1.18 -5.58
N GLY A 13 -6.81 -0.27 -4.64
CA GLY A 13 -7.50 1.01 -4.56
C GLY A 13 -6.84 2.11 -5.41
N LEU A 14 -7.58 2.69 -6.37
CA LEU A 14 -7.07 3.69 -7.32
C LEU A 14 -6.59 5.03 -6.70
N GLY A 15 -6.90 5.25 -5.42
CA GLY A 15 -6.37 6.40 -4.66
C GLY A 15 -6.77 7.76 -5.22
N THR A 16 -8.02 7.97 -5.64
CA THR A 16 -8.49 9.20 -6.33
C THR A 16 -8.17 10.53 -5.63
N ARG A 17 -7.96 10.53 -4.31
CA ARG A 17 -7.51 11.70 -3.52
C ARG A 17 -6.03 12.05 -3.67
N PHE A 18 -5.24 11.14 -4.24
CA PHE A 18 -3.81 11.28 -4.51
C PHE A 18 -3.55 11.49 -6.00
N LEU A 19 -4.58 11.81 -6.81
CA LEU A 19 -4.36 12.22 -8.19
C LEU A 19 -3.64 13.58 -8.22
N PRO A 20 -2.70 13.79 -9.16
CA PRO A 20 -2.32 12.90 -10.27
C PRO A 20 -1.30 11.82 -9.91
N ALA A 21 -0.72 11.83 -8.71
CA ALA A 21 0.36 10.90 -8.32
C ALA A 21 -0.09 9.42 -8.39
N SER A 22 -1.33 9.12 -7.99
CA SER A 22 -1.86 7.74 -8.04
C SER A 22 -2.40 7.31 -9.42
N LYS A 23 -2.25 8.14 -10.47
CA LYS A 23 -2.78 7.85 -11.81
C LYS A 23 -1.99 6.73 -12.51
N ALA A 24 -0.67 6.72 -12.31
CA ALA A 24 0.26 5.75 -12.91
C ALA A 24 0.92 4.85 -11.87
N THR A 25 0.84 5.19 -10.58
CA THR A 25 1.41 4.41 -9.48
C THR A 25 0.33 4.08 -8.43
N PRO A 26 0.25 2.84 -7.90
CA PRO A 26 -0.68 2.53 -6.80
C PRO A 26 -0.39 3.39 -5.58
N LYS A 27 -1.43 3.81 -4.84
CA LYS A 27 -1.28 4.67 -3.65
C LYS A 27 -0.43 4.00 -2.56
N GLU A 28 -0.43 2.68 -2.49
CA GLU A 28 0.32 1.86 -1.53
C GLU A 28 1.83 1.84 -1.81
N MET A 29 2.23 2.27 -3.01
CA MET A 29 3.63 2.44 -3.41
C MET A 29 4.13 3.88 -3.23
N LEU A 30 3.27 4.81 -2.79
CA LEU A 30 3.69 6.18 -2.50
C LEU A 30 4.67 6.16 -1.30
N PRO A 31 5.82 6.83 -1.42
CA PRO A 31 6.81 6.86 -0.36
C PRO A 31 6.38 7.79 0.78
N ILE A 32 6.57 7.34 2.02
CA ILE A 32 6.72 8.23 3.17
C ILE A 32 8.23 8.45 3.34
N ILE A 33 8.67 9.69 3.08
CA ILE A 33 10.09 10.10 3.08
C ILE A 33 10.91 9.32 2.04
N ASP A 34 11.28 8.08 2.36
CA ASP A 34 12.21 7.23 1.62
C ASP A 34 11.69 5.79 1.43
N LYS A 35 10.58 5.40 2.07
CA LYS A 35 10.03 4.03 2.01
C LYS A 35 8.58 3.98 1.54
N PRO A 36 8.20 3.02 0.68
CA PRO A 36 6.83 2.84 0.24
C PRO A 36 5.92 2.44 1.40
N LEU A 37 4.68 2.95 1.40
CA LEU A 37 3.65 2.65 2.40
C LEU A 37 3.49 1.14 2.68
N VAL A 38 3.55 0.30 1.64
CA VAL A 38 3.41 -1.16 1.80
C VAL A 38 4.50 -1.78 2.68
N GLN A 39 5.71 -1.20 2.71
CA GLN A 39 6.83 -1.71 3.50
C GLN A 39 6.65 -1.43 5.00
N TYR A 40 5.80 -0.48 5.37
CA TYR A 40 5.42 -0.26 6.78
C TYR A 40 4.31 -1.22 7.23
N ALA A 41 3.57 -1.82 6.29
CA ALA A 41 2.50 -2.77 6.58
C ALA A 41 2.99 -4.24 6.65
N VAL A 42 4.21 -4.50 6.16
CA VAL A 42 4.95 -5.77 6.28
C VAL A 42 5.80 -5.74 7.54
#